data_AF-B1A1H9-F1
#
_entry.id   AF-B1A1H9-F1
#
_cell.length_a   1.000
_cell.length_b   1.000
_cell.length_c   1.000
_cell.angle_alpha   90.00
_cell.angle_beta   90.00
_cell.angle_gamma   90.00
#
_symmetry.space_group_name_H-M   'P 1'
#
loop_
_entity.id
_entity.type
_entity.pdbx_description
1 polymer ?
#
loop_
_entity_poly.entity_id
_entity_poly.type
_entity_poly.pdbx_seq_one_letter_code
_entity_poly.pdbx_strand_id
1 'polypeptide(L)'
;YVAYSCGVFQDAEYIPPFNVHDFPEKEQERVKENLKEYIDKYLQHLIPNLYNEKGEFDWDALVDLQNGKGEERISSIYTRVNIDPSERYVLSVVDSSKYRLKTNQTGFSNLYVTGDWIQNGMNAGFVEGAVISGLLTAKALSDQPNNIEIITDNWTIRSLEKELEID
;
A
#
# COMPACT_ATOMS: atom_id res chain seq x y z
N TYR A 1 -9.32 -6.33 -18.25
CA TYR A 1 -9.19 -6.21 -16.79
C TYR A 1 -7.89 -5.49 -16.50
N VAL A 2 -7.86 -4.60 -15.51
CA VAL A 2 -6.64 -3.90 -15.07
C VAL A 2 -6.41 -4.33 -13.63
N ALA A 3 -5.23 -4.89 -13.35
CA ALA A 3 -4.78 -5.19 -11.99
C ALA A 3 -3.88 -4.05 -11.51
N TYR A 4 -4.12 -3.57 -10.29
CA TYR A 4 -3.26 -2.58 -9.64
C TYR A 4 -2.72 -3.18 -8.34
N SER A 5 -1.44 -3.56 -8.36
CA SER A 5 -0.76 -4.17 -7.23
C SER A 5 0.20 -3.17 -6.59
N CYS A 6 0.15 -3.09 -5.27
CA CYS A 6 1.07 -2.29 -4.45
C CYS A 6 1.76 -3.20 -3.45
N GLY A 7 2.98 -2.84 -3.07
CA GLY A 7 3.75 -3.62 -2.12
C GLY A 7 4.86 -2.80 -1.48
N VAL A 8 5.53 -3.42 -0.52
CA VAL A 8 6.74 -2.86 0.07
C VAL A 8 7.91 -3.02 -0.89
N PHE A 9 8.77 -2.02 -0.94
CA PHE A 9 10.02 -2.06 -1.68
C PHE A 9 11.15 -1.77 -0.70
N GLN A 10 12.08 -2.71 -0.56
CA GLN A 10 13.23 -2.54 0.31
C GLN A 10 14.14 -1.47 -0.28
N ASP A 11 14.55 -0.51 0.54
CA ASP A 11 15.53 0.50 0.14
C ASP A 11 16.85 -0.15 -0.28
N ALA A 12 17.56 0.50 -1.21
CA ALA A 12 18.94 0.15 -1.51
C ALA A 12 19.81 0.24 -0.26
N GLU A 13 20.81 -0.64 -0.13
CA GLU A 13 21.77 -0.61 0.99
C GLU A 13 22.44 0.76 1.14
N TYR A 14 22.66 1.44 0.01
CA TYR A 14 23.15 2.79 -0.06
C TYR A 14 22.30 3.63 -1.03
N ILE A 15 21.71 4.71 -0.51
CA ILE A 15 21.03 5.73 -1.33
C ILE A 15 22.07 6.82 -1.66
N PRO A 16 22.43 7.00 -2.94
CA PRO A 16 23.45 7.97 -3.32
C PRO A 16 22.95 9.41 -3.23
N PRO A 17 23.85 10.40 -3.18
CA PRO A 17 23.50 11.81 -3.23
C PRO A 17 22.86 12.21 -4.56
N PHE A 18 22.09 13.31 -4.56
CA PHE A 18 21.31 13.78 -5.72
C PHE A 18 22.09 14.06 -7.01
N ASN A 19 23.43 14.19 -6.95
CA ASN A 19 24.29 14.35 -8.12
C ASN A 19 24.59 13.03 -8.85
N VAL A 20 24.12 11.89 -8.33
CA VAL A 20 24.15 10.59 -9.00
C VAL A 20 22.79 10.37 -9.65
N HIS A 21 22.74 10.55 -10.98
CA HIS A 21 21.48 10.59 -11.71
C HIS A 21 21.02 9.24 -12.27
N ASP A 22 21.84 8.19 -12.15
CA ASP A 22 21.50 6.83 -12.62
C ASP A 22 20.73 6.01 -11.57
N PHE A 23 20.62 6.50 -10.33
CA PHE A 23 19.95 5.79 -9.25
C PHE A 23 18.46 5.56 -9.52
N PRO A 24 17.66 6.56 -9.95
CA PRO A 24 16.24 6.33 -10.25
C PRO A 24 16.01 5.27 -11.34
N GLU A 25 16.84 5.26 -12.38
CA GLU A 25 16.75 4.26 -13.45
C GLU A 25 17.07 2.85 -12.92
N LYS A 26 18.12 2.69 -12.10
CA LYS A 26 18.47 1.40 -11.48
C LYS A 26 17.38 0.86 -10.57
N GLU A 27 16.78 1.71 -9.74
CA GLU A 27 15.70 1.28 -8.84
C GLU A 27 14.43 0.92 -9.63
N GLN A 28 14.18 1.61 -10.75
CA GLN A 28 13.08 1.30 -11.66
C GLN A 28 13.30 -0.05 -12.38
N GLU A 29 14.52 -0.41 -12.73
CA GLU A 29 14.82 -1.75 -13.24
C GLU A 29 14.69 -2.81 -12.13
N ARG A 30 15.15 -2.52 -10.90
CA ARG A 30 14.99 -3.45 -9.76
C ARG A 30 13.53 -3.76 -9.46
N VAL A 31 12.60 -2.80 -9.57
CA VAL A 31 11.16 -3.10 -9.38
C VAL A 31 10.60 -4.01 -10.48
N LYS A 32 11.09 -3.91 -11.72
CA LYS A 32 10.71 -4.84 -12.79
C LYS A 32 11.26 -6.25 -12.53
N GLU A 33 12.48 -6.37 -12.05
CA GLU A 33 13.07 -7.65 -11.64
C GLU A 33 12.29 -8.29 -10.48
N ASN A 34 11.93 -7.50 -9.47
CA ASN A 34 11.08 -7.98 -8.37
C ASN A 34 9.70 -8.43 -8.86
N LEU A 35 9.12 -7.74 -9.87
CA LEU A 35 7.86 -8.17 -10.47
C LEU A 35 8.00 -9.53 -11.17
N LYS A 36 9.09 -9.76 -11.91
CA LYS A 36 9.38 -11.08 -12.51
C LYS A 36 9.44 -12.16 -11.45
N GLU A 37 10.24 -11.93 -10.40
CA GLU A 37 10.37 -12.88 -9.30
C GLU A 37 9.02 -13.13 -8.61
N TYR A 38 8.21 -12.09 -8.46
CA TYR A 38 6.89 -12.22 -7.87
C TYR A 38 5.92 -13.06 -8.71
N ILE A 39 5.91 -12.85 -10.03
CA ILE A 39 5.16 -13.68 -10.98
C ILE A 39 5.63 -15.14 -10.85
N ASP A 40 6.93 -15.38 -10.95
CA ASP A 40 7.48 -16.74 -10.99
C ASP A 40 7.31 -17.52 -9.68
N LYS A 41 7.43 -16.86 -8.53
CA LYS A 41 7.47 -17.54 -7.23
C LYS A 41 6.21 -17.44 -6.39
N TYR A 42 5.46 -16.35 -6.52
CA TYR A 42 4.46 -15.99 -5.52
C TYR A 42 3.06 -15.81 -6.11
N LEU A 43 2.91 -15.44 -7.37
CA LEU A 43 1.61 -15.01 -7.88
C LEU A 43 0.67 -16.18 -8.25
N GLN A 44 1.19 -17.38 -8.50
CA GLN A 44 0.40 -18.54 -8.95
C GLN A 44 -0.79 -18.88 -8.05
N HIS A 45 -0.66 -18.77 -6.73
CA HIS A 45 -1.77 -19.10 -5.82
C HIS A 45 -2.96 -18.12 -5.91
N LEU A 46 -2.74 -16.90 -6.42
CA LEU A 46 -3.79 -15.88 -6.60
C LEU A 46 -4.49 -16.03 -7.95
N ILE A 47 -3.76 -16.43 -8.99
CA ILE A 47 -4.24 -16.52 -10.37
C ILE A 47 -3.79 -17.83 -11.06
N PRO A 48 -4.19 -19.00 -10.54
CA PRO A 48 -3.64 -20.29 -10.96
C PRO A 48 -3.88 -20.61 -12.44
N ASN A 49 -4.95 -20.08 -13.04
CA ASN A 49 -5.31 -20.32 -14.44
C ASN A 49 -4.38 -19.62 -15.45
N LEU A 50 -3.47 -18.76 -14.98
CA LEU A 50 -2.44 -18.14 -15.82
C LEU A 50 -1.10 -18.89 -15.77
N TYR A 51 -1.07 -20.09 -15.20
CA TYR A 51 0.13 -20.92 -15.12
C TYR A 51 -0.18 -22.28 -15.75
N ASN A 52 0.78 -22.82 -16.50
CA ASN A 52 0.65 -24.14 -17.07
C ASN A 52 0.93 -25.25 -16.03
N GLU A 53 0.83 -26.52 -16.44
CA GLU A 53 1.05 -27.68 -15.55
C GLU A 53 2.46 -27.75 -14.95
N LYS A 54 3.44 -27.04 -15.55
CA LYS A 54 4.81 -26.94 -15.04
C LYS A 54 5.01 -25.73 -14.11
N GLY A 55 3.98 -24.92 -13.88
CA GLY A 55 4.06 -23.70 -13.10
C GLY A 55 4.68 -22.52 -13.86
N GLU A 56 4.72 -22.56 -15.20
CA GLU A 56 5.24 -21.45 -16.00
C GLU A 56 4.10 -20.47 -16.31
N PHE A 57 4.35 -19.16 -16.14
CA PHE A 57 3.38 -18.11 -16.40
C PHE A 57 3.07 -17.96 -17.90
N ASP A 58 1.78 -17.81 -18.23
CA ASP A 58 1.31 -17.49 -19.57
C ASP A 58 1.54 -16.00 -19.88
N TRP A 59 2.73 -15.69 -20.36
CA TRP A 59 3.12 -14.34 -20.72
C TRP A 59 2.26 -13.73 -21.84
N ASP A 60 1.67 -14.55 -22.72
CA ASP A 60 0.81 -14.06 -23.80
C ASP A 60 -0.54 -13.54 -23.28
N ALA A 61 -0.88 -13.82 -22.02
CA ALA A 61 -2.02 -13.22 -21.33
C ALA A 61 -1.81 -11.73 -20.98
N LEU A 62 -0.58 -11.23 -21.02
CA LEU A 62 -0.28 -9.82 -20.78
C LEU A 62 -0.65 -8.94 -21.97
N VAL A 63 -1.26 -7.78 -21.67
CA VAL A 63 -1.45 -6.72 -22.66
C VAL A 63 -0.09 -6.12 -22.98
N ASP A 64 0.28 -6.18 -24.25
CA ASP A 64 1.53 -5.65 -24.75
C ASP A 64 1.28 -4.78 -25.99
N LEU A 65 1.74 -3.54 -25.93
CA LEU A 65 1.61 -2.56 -27.03
C LEU A 65 2.84 -2.56 -27.95
N GLN A 66 3.90 -3.28 -27.59
CA GLN A 66 5.18 -3.28 -28.30
C GLN A 66 5.36 -4.52 -29.20
N ASN A 67 4.41 -5.46 -29.19
CA ASN A 67 4.46 -6.74 -29.93
C ASN A 67 5.66 -7.63 -29.56
N GLY A 68 6.10 -7.58 -28.29
CA GLY A 68 7.03 -8.52 -27.68
C GLY A 68 6.46 -9.94 -27.57
N LYS A 69 7.33 -10.90 -27.27
CA LYS A 69 6.98 -12.34 -27.20
C LYS A 69 7.39 -12.94 -25.86
N GLY A 70 6.54 -13.81 -25.32
CA GLY A 70 6.82 -14.46 -24.04
C GLY A 70 7.16 -13.43 -22.97
N GLU A 71 8.20 -13.69 -22.19
CA GLU A 71 8.65 -12.84 -21.07
C GLU A 71 8.93 -11.38 -21.45
N GLU A 72 9.31 -11.09 -22.71
CA GLU A 72 9.58 -9.71 -23.16
C GLU A 72 8.38 -8.77 -22.96
N ARG A 73 7.15 -9.32 -22.96
CA ARG A 73 5.91 -8.57 -22.75
C ARG A 73 5.84 -7.86 -21.40
N ILE A 74 6.63 -8.28 -20.41
CA ILE A 74 6.70 -7.59 -19.12
C ILE A 74 7.17 -6.14 -19.23
N SER A 75 7.94 -5.81 -20.27
CA SER A 75 8.41 -4.44 -20.53
C SER A 75 7.26 -3.45 -20.83
N SER A 76 6.09 -3.96 -21.21
CA SER A 76 4.87 -3.17 -21.41
C SER A 76 4.01 -3.03 -20.16
N ILE A 77 4.35 -3.71 -19.06
CA ILE A 77 3.69 -3.48 -17.77
C ILE A 77 4.21 -2.18 -17.16
N TYR A 78 3.27 -1.28 -16.82
CA TYR A 78 3.61 -0.11 -16.04
C TYR A 78 4.05 -0.51 -14.64
N THR A 79 5.27 -0.12 -14.27
CA THR A 79 5.85 -0.28 -12.94
C THR A 79 6.24 1.10 -12.40
N ARG A 80 6.17 1.28 -11.08
CA ARG A 80 6.64 2.50 -10.42
C ARG A 80 7.31 2.12 -9.11
N VAL A 81 8.48 2.71 -8.87
CA VAL A 81 9.15 2.66 -7.58
C VAL A 81 9.10 4.05 -6.93
N ASN A 82 8.66 4.11 -5.68
CA ASN A 82 8.54 5.37 -4.93
C ASN A 82 9.81 5.58 -4.10
N ILE A 83 10.87 6.09 -4.73
CA ILE A 83 12.17 6.32 -4.06
C ILE A 83 12.31 7.73 -3.49
N ASP A 84 11.56 8.69 -4.04
CA ASP A 84 11.61 10.08 -3.61
C ASP A 84 11.08 10.21 -2.17
N PRO A 85 11.74 11.00 -1.30
CA PRO A 85 11.32 11.15 0.10
C PRO A 85 9.85 11.54 0.28
N SER A 86 9.29 12.34 -0.63
CA SER A 86 7.89 12.76 -0.62
C SER A 86 6.89 11.70 -1.09
N GLU A 87 7.35 10.67 -1.80
CA GLU A 87 6.52 9.58 -2.31
C GLU A 87 6.47 8.39 -1.35
N ARG A 88 7.29 8.43 -0.29
CA ARG A 88 7.36 7.37 0.71
C ARG A 88 6.09 7.33 1.53
N TYR A 89 5.69 6.10 1.84
CA TYR A 89 4.43 5.81 2.48
C TYR A 89 4.66 5.21 3.88
N VAL A 90 3.82 5.55 4.85
CA VAL A 90 3.93 5.02 6.22
C VAL A 90 3.45 3.58 6.26
N LEU A 91 4.36 2.65 6.52
CA LEU A 91 4.06 1.23 6.56
C LEU A 91 3.33 0.81 7.84
N SER A 92 2.62 -0.31 7.74
CA SER A 92 1.93 -0.99 8.84
C SER A 92 2.68 -2.25 9.23
N VAL A 93 3.91 -2.08 9.68
CA VAL A 93 4.74 -3.20 10.16
C VAL A 93 4.28 -3.67 11.54
N VAL A 94 4.61 -4.92 11.87
CA VAL A 94 4.25 -5.56 13.14
C VAL A 94 4.65 -4.67 14.32
N ASP A 95 3.75 -4.53 15.29
CA ASP A 95 3.91 -3.76 16.53
C ASP A 95 4.19 -2.25 16.39
N SER A 96 3.96 -1.64 15.21
CA SER A 96 4.23 -0.22 14.99
C SER A 96 3.06 0.72 15.27
N SER A 97 1.81 0.23 15.25
CA SER A 97 0.59 1.07 15.39
C SER A 97 0.57 1.93 16.65
N LYS A 98 1.25 1.50 17.72
CA LYS A 98 1.41 2.23 18.99
C LYS A 98 2.16 3.57 18.84
N TYR A 99 2.92 3.74 17.76
CA TYR A 99 3.68 4.97 17.49
C TYR A 99 2.90 6.00 16.65
N ARG A 100 1.72 5.65 16.12
CA ARG A 100 0.88 6.58 15.37
C ARG A 100 0.20 7.57 16.32
N LEU A 101 0.29 8.86 16.01
CA LEU A 101 -0.38 9.91 16.78
C LEU A 101 -1.89 9.85 16.58
N LYS A 102 -2.68 10.12 17.63
CA LYS A 102 -4.09 10.48 17.43
C LYS A 102 -4.20 11.91 16.91
N THR A 103 -5.31 12.23 16.25
CA THR A 103 -5.55 13.56 15.63
C THR A 103 -5.23 14.75 16.56
N ASN A 104 -5.58 14.65 17.84
CA ASN A 104 -5.41 15.72 18.85
C ASN A 104 -4.29 15.44 19.88
N GLN A 105 -3.38 14.49 19.59
CA GLN A 105 -2.26 14.14 20.47
C GLN A 105 -0.92 14.60 19.89
N THR A 106 -0.92 15.76 19.23
CA THR A 106 0.27 16.37 18.60
C THR A 106 1.21 17.03 19.62
N GLY A 107 0.76 17.22 20.86
CA GLY A 107 1.45 18.00 21.89
C GLY A 107 1.06 19.49 21.92
N PHE A 108 0.23 19.95 20.97
CA PHE A 108 -0.29 21.32 20.91
C PHE A 108 -1.81 21.32 21.02
N SER A 109 -2.37 22.26 21.78
CA SER A 109 -3.81 22.37 21.98
C SER A 109 -4.59 22.85 20.75
N ASN A 110 -3.90 23.43 19.77
CA ASN A 110 -4.47 24.06 18.58
C ASN A 110 -3.96 23.44 17.26
N LEU A 111 -3.31 22.27 17.31
CA LEU A 111 -2.85 21.56 16.13
C LEU A 111 -3.46 20.16 16.07
N TYR A 112 -4.18 19.91 14.99
CA TYR A 112 -4.78 18.62 14.68
C TYR A 112 -4.17 18.07 13.40
N VAL A 113 -3.98 16.76 13.35
CA VAL A 113 -3.42 16.07 12.19
C VAL A 113 -4.43 15.08 11.62
N THR A 114 -4.37 14.91 10.31
CA THR A 114 -5.22 13.98 9.56
C THR A 114 -4.40 13.33 8.45
N GLY A 115 -4.81 12.13 8.04
CA GLY A 115 -4.09 11.26 7.12
C GLY A 115 -4.15 9.80 7.56
N ASP A 116 -4.07 8.88 6.62
CA ASP A 116 -4.05 7.43 6.86
C ASP A 116 -2.88 6.94 7.74
N TRP A 117 -1.85 7.77 7.94
CA TRP A 117 -0.69 7.51 8.79
C TRP A 117 -0.93 7.78 10.29
N ILE A 118 -2.05 8.41 10.66
CA ILE A 118 -2.41 8.63 12.08
C ILE A 118 -3.08 7.39 12.69
N GLN A 119 -3.30 7.41 14.00
CA GLN A 119 -4.06 6.39 14.72
C GLN A 119 -5.54 6.50 14.36
N ASN A 120 -6.02 5.61 13.49
CA ASN A 120 -7.37 5.62 12.93
C ASN A 120 -8.13 4.28 13.11
N GLY A 121 -7.65 3.42 14.01
CA GLY A 121 -8.24 2.10 14.29
C GLY A 121 -7.67 1.00 13.41
N MET A 122 -7.82 1.11 12.09
CA MET A 122 -7.29 0.13 11.13
C MET A 122 -5.78 0.22 10.95
N ASN A 123 -5.22 1.43 11.03
CA ASN A 123 -3.79 1.71 10.98
C ASN A 123 -3.08 1.06 9.78
N ALA A 124 -3.75 1.04 8.63
CA ALA A 124 -3.20 0.63 7.35
C ALA A 124 -3.38 1.72 6.30
N GLY A 125 -2.63 1.57 5.21
CA GLY A 125 -2.59 2.54 4.13
C GLY A 125 -3.65 2.33 3.09
N PHE A 126 -4.70 3.14 3.09
CA PHE A 126 -5.81 3.05 2.13
C PHE A 126 -6.71 4.28 2.23
N VAL A 127 -7.52 4.52 1.20
CA VAL A 127 -8.33 5.73 1.05
C VAL A 127 -9.34 5.89 2.19
N GLU A 128 -9.98 4.81 2.60
CA GLU A 128 -10.95 4.79 3.69
C GLU A 128 -10.30 5.19 5.02
N GLY A 129 -9.02 4.86 5.22
CA GLY A 129 -8.24 5.21 6.41
C GLY A 129 -7.98 6.71 6.48
N ALA A 130 -7.73 7.34 5.33
CA ALA A 130 -7.64 8.79 5.22
C ALA A 130 -9.00 9.44 5.50
N VAL A 131 -10.11 8.91 4.98
CA VAL A 131 -11.46 9.41 5.26
C VAL A 131 -11.80 9.32 6.75
N ILE A 132 -11.57 8.16 7.37
CA ILE A 132 -11.79 7.94 8.80
C ILE A 132 -10.97 8.93 9.63
N SER A 133 -9.70 9.12 9.28
CA SER A 133 -8.85 10.11 9.97
C SER A 133 -9.39 11.54 9.85
N GLY A 134 -9.99 11.90 8.71
CA GLY A 134 -10.66 13.17 8.48
C GLY A 134 -11.89 13.33 9.37
N LEU A 135 -12.73 12.29 9.46
CA LEU A 135 -13.90 12.27 10.34
C LEU A 135 -13.51 12.36 11.82
N LEU A 136 -12.46 11.64 12.25
CA LEU A 136 -11.92 11.73 13.61
C LEU A 136 -11.45 13.16 13.93
N THR A 137 -10.79 13.80 12.96
CA THR A 137 -10.33 15.19 13.09
C THR A 137 -11.50 16.16 13.17
N ALA A 138 -12.50 16.01 12.30
CA ALA A 138 -13.71 16.83 12.31
C ALA A 138 -14.49 16.67 13.63
N LYS A 139 -14.59 15.45 14.15
CA LYS A 139 -15.19 15.16 15.46
C LYS A 139 -14.44 15.83 16.60
N ALA A 140 -13.11 15.85 16.55
CA ALA A 140 -12.28 16.50 17.57
C ALA A 140 -12.35 18.05 17.53
N LEU A 141 -12.76 18.63 16.40
CA LEU A 141 -12.96 20.08 16.21
C LEU A 141 -14.40 20.53 16.43
N SER A 142 -15.37 19.62 16.38
CA SER A 142 -16.80 19.94 16.38
C SER A 142 -17.32 20.20 17.80
N ASP A 143 -18.17 21.22 17.94
CA ASP A 143 -18.98 21.45 19.14
C ASP A 143 -20.13 20.42 19.28
N GLN A 144 -20.42 19.67 18.21
CA GLN A 144 -21.45 18.63 18.15
C GLN A 144 -20.86 17.30 17.64
N PRO A 145 -19.92 16.68 18.37
CA PRO A 145 -19.20 15.49 17.91
C PRO A 145 -20.09 14.26 17.73
N ASN A 146 -21.26 14.23 18.37
CA ASN A 146 -22.20 13.11 18.32
C ASN A 146 -22.95 13.00 16.97
N ASN A 147 -22.91 14.04 16.13
CA ASN A 147 -23.51 14.01 14.80
C ASN A 147 -22.57 13.37 13.75
N ILE A 148 -21.32 13.05 14.14
CA ILE A 148 -20.33 12.39 13.29
C ILE A 148 -20.18 10.95 13.77
N GLU A 149 -20.86 10.05 13.06
CA GLU A 149 -20.79 8.62 13.27
C GLU A 149 -19.59 8.03 12.50
N ILE A 150 -18.77 7.25 13.20
CA ILE A 150 -17.59 6.58 12.64
C ILE A 150 -17.70 5.12 13.06
N ILE A 151 -18.17 4.27 12.15
CA ILE A 151 -18.48 2.85 12.45
C ILE A 151 -17.21 2.05 12.79
N THR A 152 -16.03 2.54 12.39
CA THR A 152 -14.74 1.85 12.51
C THR A 152 -13.89 2.26 13.71
N ASP A 153 -14.34 3.19 14.56
CA ASP A 153 -13.53 3.71 15.68
C ASP A 153 -13.25 2.69 16.80
N ASN A 154 -13.98 1.56 16.79
CA ASN A 154 -13.83 0.43 17.70
C ASN A 154 -13.61 -0.92 17.00
N TRP A 155 -13.25 -0.91 15.72
CA TRP A 155 -13.02 -2.15 14.97
C TRP A 155 -11.81 -2.91 15.53
N THR A 156 -12.10 -4.05 16.15
CA THR A 156 -11.14 -5.10 16.47
C THR A 156 -11.53 -6.34 15.67
N ILE A 157 -10.60 -7.28 15.43
CA ILE A 157 -10.94 -8.57 14.79
C ILE A 157 -12.15 -9.21 15.52
N ARG A 158 -12.20 -9.07 16.85
CA ARG A 158 -13.30 -9.55 17.69
C ARG A 158 -14.65 -8.85 17.48
N SER A 159 -14.66 -7.58 17.08
CA SER A 159 -15.92 -6.89 16.78
C SER A 159 -16.49 -7.35 15.43
N LEU A 160 -15.61 -7.66 14.47
CA LEU A 160 -15.98 -8.22 13.16
C LEU A 160 -16.48 -9.67 13.27
N GLU A 161 -15.78 -10.52 14.03
CA GLU A 161 -16.22 -11.90 14.33
C GLU A 161 -17.63 -11.91 14.93
N LYS A 162 -17.90 -11.00 15.87
CA LYS A 162 -19.21 -10.85 16.51
C LYS A 162 -20.30 -10.32 15.57
N GLU A 163 -19.96 -9.46 14.62
CA GLU A 163 -20.91 -8.87 13.66
C GLU A 163 -21.20 -9.81 12.48
N LEU A 164 -20.22 -10.63 12.10
CA LEU A 164 -20.34 -11.62 11.02
C LEU A 164 -20.80 -13.01 11.50
N GLU A 165 -21.05 -13.17 12.80
CA GLU A 165 -21.37 -14.46 13.43
C GLU A 165 -20.33 -15.56 13.12
N ILE A 166 -19.07 -15.15 13.01
CA ILE A 166 -17.94 -16.05 12.77
C ILE A 166 -17.31 -16.35 14.13
N ASP A 167 -17.37 -17.61 14.56
CA ASP A 167 -16.84 -18.12 15.84
C ASP A 167 -15.31 -18.34 15.79
#